data_AF-A0A373LT40-F1
#
_entry.id   AF-A0A373LT40-F1
#
_cell.length_a   1.000
_cell.length_b   1.000
_cell.length_c   1.000
_cell.angle_alpha   90.00
_cell.angle_beta   90.00
_cell.angle_gamma   90.00
#
_symmetry.space_group_name_H-M   'P 1'
#
loop_
_entity.id
_entity.type
_entity.pdbx_description
1 polymer ?
#
loop_
_entity_poly.entity_id
_entity_poly.type
_entity_poly.pdbx_seq_one_letter_code
_entity_poly.pdbx_strand_id
1 'polypeptide(L)'
;MVNRIYKKVIIAVLAISLSLSGIVSAGAAEKKEQFAVIPAQENVKLLVNNKKQYLTINQAGDVARKKALLHNSNIQLYIKTTESSANVVFEKIRKRMIRETSDSNSGDYMYWNFKSSSAKYYYNTVVNDGKKYYYYDFRLNIKYRITLKQQNQVDKRVKSIIKKLKLKKKTSDYKKVKKVYDYICKSVTYAKNTSKGINYTAYAALFNKEAVCQGYALLAYKFFKELGLETRLIPGYSSNQLHGWNIVKVGKYYYNIDSTWDATYLQNNYKYHYFLKGDKFKNHKRFKQYKTDTFYGKYLMAANAYGSGKAKMCKKSQICEYAMKQGKVLSFTDNTLKFEKLAKKSKYTVEYSVNKKFKSGQTVTTTGNTVQLNNLENDKVYYVRYRGTKKIKGKLRKTNWSDTFVIEN
;
A
#
# COMPACT_ATOMS: atom_id res chain seq x y z
N MET A 1 -2.47 56.30 39.36
CA MET A 1 -3.60 55.33 39.41
C MET A 1 -3.61 54.52 38.12
N VAL A 2 -2.89 53.40 38.11
CA VAL A 2 -2.74 52.47 36.97
C VAL A 2 -2.72 51.05 37.55
N ASN A 3 -3.18 50.07 36.75
CA ASN A 3 -3.18 48.60 36.89
C ASN A 3 -4.44 47.90 37.41
N ARG A 4 -5.05 47.08 36.54
CA ARG A 4 -5.49 45.70 36.86
C ARG A 4 -5.73 44.82 35.62
N ILE A 5 -4.66 44.11 35.25
CA ILE A 5 -4.55 42.65 34.95
C ILE A 5 -5.80 41.92 34.43
N TYR A 6 -5.73 41.43 33.18
CA TYR A 6 -6.57 40.38 32.60
C TYR A 6 -6.17 38.98 33.12
N LYS A 7 -7.11 38.23 33.71
CA LYS A 7 -6.96 36.80 34.06
C LYS A 7 -7.68 35.91 33.03
N LYS A 8 -6.98 34.85 32.62
CA LYS A 8 -7.41 33.75 31.74
C LYS A 8 -8.60 32.99 32.34
N VAL A 9 -9.62 32.71 31.52
CA VAL A 9 -10.70 31.77 31.86
C VAL A 9 -10.33 30.38 31.33
N ILE A 10 -10.12 29.45 32.27
CA ILE A 10 -9.98 28.02 32.05
C ILE A 10 -11.39 27.42 32.17
N ILE A 11 -11.88 26.78 31.10
CA ILE A 11 -13.11 25.99 31.15
C ILE A 11 -12.74 24.58 31.61
N ALA A 12 -13.17 24.26 32.83
CA ALA A 12 -13.11 22.93 33.42
C ALA A 12 -14.17 22.03 32.77
N VAL A 13 -13.77 20.85 32.29
CA VAL A 13 -14.69 19.76 31.94
C VAL A 13 -14.55 18.68 33.01
N LEU A 14 -15.65 18.45 33.72
CA LEU A 14 -15.83 17.42 34.74
C LEU A 14 -15.37 16.05 34.25
N ALA A 15 -14.40 15.49 34.97
CA ALA A 15 -14.06 14.09 34.92
C ALA A 15 -15.12 13.29 35.69
N ILE A 16 -15.95 12.53 34.97
CA ILE A 16 -16.68 11.42 35.57
C ILE A 16 -15.81 10.17 35.40
N SER A 17 -15.24 9.76 36.54
CA SER A 17 -14.55 8.50 36.77
C SER A 17 -15.52 7.34 36.60
N LEU A 18 -15.31 6.51 35.57
CA LEU A 18 -15.77 5.13 35.56
C LEU A 18 -14.53 4.25 35.52
N SER A 19 -14.33 3.58 36.64
CA SER A 19 -13.28 2.61 36.94
C SER A 19 -13.30 1.46 35.92
N LEU A 20 -12.40 1.54 34.93
CA LEU A 20 -11.92 0.36 34.21
C LEU A 20 -10.60 -0.07 34.84
N SER A 21 -10.69 -1.06 35.72
CA SER A 21 -9.57 -1.83 36.21
C SER A 21 -8.76 -2.40 35.03
N GLY A 22 -7.50 -1.94 34.95
CA GLY A 22 -6.36 -2.73 34.50
C GLY A 22 -6.43 -3.40 33.12
N ILE A 23 -6.53 -2.63 32.04
CA ILE A 23 -5.99 -3.07 30.75
C ILE A 23 -5.08 -1.96 30.22
N VAL A 24 -3.80 -2.03 30.59
CA VAL A 24 -2.74 -1.35 29.84
C VAL A 24 -2.73 -1.99 28.46
N SER A 25 -3.45 -1.38 27.52
CA SER A 25 -3.52 -1.82 26.14
C SER A 25 -2.12 -1.70 25.53
N ALA A 26 -1.44 -2.82 25.36
CA ALA A 26 -0.28 -2.89 24.49
C ALA A 26 -0.74 -2.55 23.06
N GLY A 27 -0.60 -1.29 22.68
CA GLY A 27 -0.89 -0.79 21.34
C GLY A 27 -0.01 -1.49 20.31
N ALA A 28 -0.46 -1.52 19.05
CA ALA A 28 0.39 -2.00 17.96
C ALA A 28 1.75 -1.28 18.00
N ALA A 29 2.83 -1.92 17.55
CA ALA A 29 4.13 -1.28 17.51
C ALA A 29 4.04 -0.04 16.59
N GLU A 30 4.52 1.10 17.08
CA GLU A 30 4.62 2.36 16.36
C GLU A 30 5.35 2.14 15.04
N LYS A 31 4.61 1.98 13.94
CA LYS A 31 5.17 2.13 12.59
C LYS A 31 5.24 3.62 12.24
N LYS A 32 5.92 4.40 13.09
CA LYS A 32 6.70 5.53 12.58
C LYS A 32 7.83 4.94 11.74
N GLU A 33 8.16 5.60 10.64
CA GLU A 33 9.04 5.10 9.58
C GLU A 33 10.40 4.62 10.13
N GLN A 34 10.53 3.33 10.43
CA GLN A 34 11.80 2.69 10.82
C GLN A 34 12.59 2.30 9.57
N PHE A 35 12.88 3.28 8.73
CA PHE A 35 13.98 3.18 7.79
C PHE A 35 14.79 4.45 7.94
N ALA A 36 15.75 4.42 8.86
CA ALA A 36 16.74 5.47 8.93
C ALA A 36 17.74 5.26 7.79
N VAL A 37 17.82 6.24 6.89
CA VAL A 37 18.95 6.38 5.97
C VAL A 37 20.00 7.21 6.68
N ILE A 38 21.15 6.61 6.95
CA ILE A 38 22.26 7.30 7.61
C ILE A 38 23.01 8.13 6.55
N PRO A 39 23.44 9.37 6.85
CA PRO A 39 24.17 10.24 5.91
C PRO A 39 25.40 9.54 5.31
N ALA A 40 25.70 9.90 4.06
CA ALA A 40 26.82 9.34 3.31
C ALA A 40 28.16 9.64 3.98
N GLN A 41 29.13 8.74 3.81
CA GLN A 41 30.55 9.08 3.88
C GLN A 41 31.11 9.02 2.46
N GLU A 42 31.69 10.12 2.00
CA GLU A 42 32.35 10.22 0.70
C GLU A 42 33.67 9.46 0.79
N ASN A 43 33.73 8.28 0.18
CA ASN A 43 34.95 7.49 0.09
C ASN A 43 35.49 7.59 -1.33
N VAL A 44 36.38 8.57 -1.53
CA VAL A 44 36.99 8.96 -2.82
C VAL A 44 37.82 7.84 -3.48
N LYS A 45 38.07 6.71 -2.81
CA LYS A 45 38.85 5.60 -3.38
C LYS A 45 38.00 4.38 -3.74
N LEU A 46 37.88 4.18 -5.06
CA LEU A 46 37.65 2.92 -5.78
C LEU A 46 36.33 2.17 -5.47
N LEU A 47 35.19 2.69 -5.95
CA LEU A 47 34.01 1.83 -6.17
C LEU A 47 33.75 1.46 -7.62
N VAL A 48 34.35 2.10 -8.63
CA VAL A 48 34.27 1.56 -10.01
C VAL A 48 35.24 0.38 -10.12
N ASN A 49 34.85 -0.73 -9.50
CA ASN A 49 35.54 -2.01 -9.62
C ASN A 49 34.81 -2.80 -10.71
N ASN A 50 35.49 -3.11 -11.81
CA ASN A 50 34.95 -3.83 -12.95
C ASN A 50 34.46 -5.25 -12.61
N LYS A 51 34.73 -5.78 -11.42
CA LYS A 51 34.22 -7.07 -10.93
C LYS A 51 32.81 -6.99 -10.31
N LYS A 52 32.26 -5.81 -10.02
CA LYS A 52 30.94 -5.66 -9.38
C LYS A 52 29.81 -5.59 -10.41
N GLN A 53 28.77 -6.41 -10.24
CA GLN A 53 27.56 -6.32 -11.05
C GLN A 53 26.65 -5.19 -10.54
N TYR A 54 26.57 -4.10 -11.29
CA TYR A 54 25.67 -2.98 -11.00
C TYR A 54 24.27 -3.22 -11.51
N LEU A 55 23.28 -2.99 -10.65
CA LEU A 55 21.87 -3.22 -10.93
C LEU A 55 21.16 -1.89 -11.24
N THR A 56 20.07 -1.99 -12.01
CA THR A 56 19.05 -0.93 -11.99
C THR A 56 18.33 -0.91 -10.64
N ILE A 57 17.68 0.22 -10.31
CA ILE A 57 16.90 0.37 -9.07
C ILE A 57 15.84 -0.75 -8.91
N ASN A 58 15.18 -1.13 -10.00
CA ASN A 58 14.15 -2.17 -9.98
C ASN A 58 14.76 -3.56 -9.71
N GLN A 59 15.85 -3.91 -10.39
CA GLN A 59 16.57 -5.16 -10.16
C GLN A 59 17.09 -5.24 -8.71
N ALA A 60 17.66 -4.16 -8.19
CA ALA A 60 18.12 -4.08 -6.80
C ALA A 60 16.98 -4.34 -5.80
N GLY A 61 15.80 -3.77 -6.02
CA GLY A 61 14.61 -4.04 -5.21
C GLY A 61 14.11 -5.49 -5.28
N ASP A 62 14.22 -6.13 -6.45
CA ASP A 62 13.87 -7.55 -6.61
C ASP A 62 14.88 -8.48 -5.91
N VAL A 63 16.18 -8.18 -6.02
CA VAL A 63 17.24 -8.90 -5.28
C VAL A 63 17.06 -8.72 -3.77
N ALA A 64 16.80 -7.49 -3.30
CA ALA A 64 16.57 -7.21 -1.89
C ALA A 64 15.37 -8.01 -1.34
N ARG A 65 14.28 -8.12 -2.10
CA ARG A 65 13.12 -8.95 -1.73
C ARG A 65 13.51 -10.42 -1.59
N LYS A 66 14.19 -11.00 -2.58
CA LYS A 66 14.59 -12.42 -2.53
C LYS A 66 15.42 -12.71 -1.28
N LYS A 67 16.40 -11.84 -0.97
CA LYS A 67 17.23 -11.96 0.24
C LYS A 67 16.41 -11.75 1.53
N ALA A 68 15.47 -10.81 1.56
CA ALA A 68 14.62 -10.56 2.72
C ALA A 68 13.63 -11.71 3.01
N LEU A 69 13.12 -12.40 1.98
CA LEU A 69 12.29 -13.59 2.12
C LEU A 69 13.06 -14.77 2.75
N LEU A 70 14.38 -14.81 2.55
CA LEU A 70 15.28 -15.77 3.21
C LEU A 70 15.75 -15.28 4.59
N HIS A 71 15.22 -14.16 5.08
CA HIS A 71 15.58 -13.50 6.33
C HIS A 71 17.06 -13.12 6.45
N ASN A 72 17.72 -12.79 5.33
CA ASN A 72 19.08 -12.25 5.38
C ASN A 72 19.06 -10.89 6.09
N SER A 73 19.79 -10.77 7.19
CA SER A 73 19.85 -9.53 7.99
C SER A 73 20.69 -8.44 7.32
N ASN A 74 21.70 -8.80 6.54
CA ASN A 74 22.59 -7.87 5.86
C ASN A 74 22.46 -8.05 4.34
N ILE A 75 22.00 -7.01 3.65
CA ILE A 75 21.81 -7.03 2.19
C ILE A 75 22.61 -5.90 1.57
N GLN A 76 23.62 -6.27 0.77
CA GLN A 76 24.40 -5.33 -0.02
C GLN A 76 23.91 -5.28 -1.47
N LEU A 77 23.78 -4.07 -2.03
CA LEU A 77 23.27 -3.78 -3.36
C LEU A 77 24.15 -2.74 -4.06
N TYR A 78 24.62 -3.05 -5.26
CA TYR A 78 25.34 -2.11 -6.12
C TYR A 78 24.39 -1.58 -7.20
N ILE A 79 24.22 -0.26 -7.28
CA ILE A 79 23.25 0.38 -8.18
C ILE A 79 23.94 1.40 -9.07
N LYS A 80 23.66 1.35 -10.38
CA LYS A 80 24.01 2.41 -11.33
C LYS A 80 22.76 3.18 -11.71
N THR A 81 22.76 4.49 -11.55
CA THR A 81 21.59 5.35 -11.80
C THR A 81 22.00 6.77 -12.17
N THR A 82 21.07 7.55 -12.71
CA THR A 82 21.22 9.00 -12.91
C THR A 82 20.54 9.81 -11.80
N GLU A 83 19.84 9.14 -10.89
CA GLU A 83 19.22 9.72 -9.71
C GLU A 83 20.29 10.09 -8.68
N SER A 84 20.47 11.38 -8.41
CA SER A 84 21.46 11.90 -7.46
C SER A 84 21.03 11.77 -6.00
N SER A 85 19.72 11.64 -5.74
CA SER A 85 19.20 11.52 -4.38
C SER A 85 19.20 10.07 -3.92
N ALA A 86 20.13 9.72 -3.02
CA ALA A 86 20.18 8.41 -2.40
C ALA A 86 18.87 8.04 -1.69
N ASN A 87 18.19 9.01 -1.06
CA ASN A 87 16.89 8.81 -0.44
C ASN A 87 15.83 8.40 -1.46
N VAL A 88 15.81 9.02 -2.65
CA VAL A 88 14.88 8.64 -3.72
C VAL A 88 15.20 7.25 -4.26
N VAL A 89 16.49 6.92 -4.46
CA VAL A 89 16.93 5.58 -4.88
C VAL A 89 16.49 4.54 -3.85
N PHE A 90 16.80 4.76 -2.58
CA PHE A 90 16.47 3.88 -1.48
C PHE A 90 14.95 3.68 -1.36
N GLU A 91 14.15 4.75 -1.43
CA GLU A 91 12.69 4.65 -1.37
C GLU A 91 12.10 3.86 -2.54
N LYS A 92 12.68 4.00 -3.74
CA LYS A 92 12.29 3.18 -4.91
C LYS A 92 12.64 1.70 -4.69
N ILE A 93 13.84 1.40 -4.20
CA ILE A 93 14.27 0.02 -3.83
C ILE A 93 13.33 -0.55 -2.78
N ARG A 94 13.07 0.19 -1.69
CA ARG A 94 12.22 -0.21 -0.58
C ARG A 94 10.80 -0.51 -1.07
N LYS A 95 10.18 0.40 -1.83
CA LYS A 95 8.85 0.18 -2.44
C LYS A 95 8.82 -1.06 -3.33
N ARG A 96 9.86 -1.28 -4.15
CA ARG A 96 9.98 -2.47 -4.99
C ARG A 96 10.17 -3.75 -4.16
N MET A 97 10.92 -3.68 -3.05
CA MET A 97 11.18 -4.78 -2.12
C MET A 97 9.91 -5.22 -1.37
N ILE A 98 9.10 -4.27 -0.87
CA ILE A 98 7.89 -4.56 -0.07
C ILE A 98 6.57 -4.51 -0.86
N ARG A 99 6.62 -4.34 -2.19
CA ARG A 99 5.45 -4.39 -3.08
C ARG A 99 4.58 -5.62 -2.82
N GLU A 100 3.29 -5.45 -2.96
CA GLU A 100 2.29 -6.52 -2.89
C GLU A 100 2.53 -7.58 -3.99
N THR A 101 2.36 -8.86 -3.64
CA THR A 101 2.32 -9.97 -4.62
C THR A 101 1.27 -11.01 -4.17
N SER A 102 1.12 -12.10 -4.93
CA SER A 102 0.31 -13.26 -4.52
C SER A 102 0.97 -14.11 -3.41
N ASP A 103 2.28 -14.01 -3.21
CA ASP A 103 3.02 -14.73 -2.17
C ASP A 103 2.63 -14.23 -0.76
N SER A 104 2.15 -15.16 0.08
CA SER A 104 1.70 -14.92 1.46
C SER A 104 2.81 -14.51 2.42
N ASN A 105 4.08 -14.76 2.08
CA ASN A 105 5.25 -14.35 2.84
C ASN A 105 5.77 -12.96 2.47
N SER A 106 5.30 -12.40 1.36
CA SER A 106 5.78 -11.13 0.82
C SER A 106 4.86 -9.94 1.13
N GLY A 107 5.23 -8.76 0.65
CA GLY A 107 4.37 -7.58 0.72
C GLY A 107 4.21 -7.05 2.13
N ASP A 108 2.96 -6.84 2.56
CA ASP A 108 2.68 -6.32 3.90
C ASP A 108 3.15 -7.28 4.99
N TYR A 109 3.00 -8.59 4.77
CA TYR A 109 3.37 -9.60 5.76
C TYR A 109 4.87 -9.56 6.06
N MET A 110 5.73 -9.52 5.03
CA MET A 110 7.16 -9.32 5.19
C MET A 110 7.46 -8.01 5.92
N TYR A 111 6.86 -6.90 5.44
CA TYR A 111 7.13 -5.58 6.01
C TYR A 111 6.70 -5.45 7.48
N TRP A 112 5.62 -6.10 7.90
CA TRP A 112 5.15 -6.09 9.29
C TRP A 112 5.92 -7.06 10.20
N ASN A 113 6.62 -8.05 9.62
CA ASN A 113 7.57 -8.89 10.34
C ASN A 113 8.96 -8.28 10.51
N PHE A 114 9.25 -7.13 9.89
CA PHE A 114 10.46 -6.37 10.24
C PHE A 114 10.29 -5.77 11.63
N LYS A 115 11.22 -6.10 12.53
CA LYS A 115 11.34 -5.50 13.87
C LYS A 115 11.98 -4.12 13.78
N SER A 116 12.96 -3.96 12.89
CA SER A 116 13.59 -2.69 12.53
C SER A 116 14.31 -2.83 11.21
N SER A 117 14.58 -1.72 10.54
CA SER A 117 15.41 -1.68 9.34
C SER A 117 16.17 -0.38 9.22
N SER A 118 17.38 -0.44 8.67
CA SER A 118 18.20 0.73 8.37
C SER A 118 18.99 0.52 7.09
N ALA A 119 19.45 1.63 6.50
CA ALA A 119 20.29 1.61 5.33
C ALA A 119 21.48 2.55 5.53
N LYS A 120 22.67 2.06 5.20
CA LYS A 120 23.86 2.88 4.95
C LYS A 120 24.15 2.87 3.46
N TYR A 121 24.76 3.93 2.95
CA TYR A 121 25.18 3.95 1.56
C TYR A 121 26.52 4.67 1.38
N TYR A 122 27.23 4.24 0.35
CA TYR A 122 28.39 4.91 -0.22
C TYR A 122 28.11 5.14 -1.70
N TYR A 123 28.73 6.15 -2.30
CA TYR A 123 28.57 6.38 -3.72
C TYR A 123 29.83 6.96 -4.35
N ASN A 124 29.94 6.76 -5.65
CA ASN A 124 30.88 7.47 -6.52
C ASN A 124 30.13 7.98 -7.75
N THR A 125 30.70 8.97 -8.43
CA THR A 125 30.11 9.52 -9.65
C THR A 125 31.06 9.40 -10.83
N VAL A 126 30.51 9.09 -11.99
CA VAL A 126 31.25 9.06 -13.27
C VAL A 126 30.47 9.90 -14.27
N VAL A 127 31.15 10.76 -15.00
CA VAL A 127 30.57 11.47 -16.15
C VAL A 127 30.94 10.67 -17.39
N ASN A 128 29.95 10.32 -18.21
CA ASN A 128 30.15 9.71 -19.52
C ASN A 128 29.23 10.37 -20.53
N ASP A 129 29.77 10.81 -21.68
CA ASP A 129 29.03 11.53 -22.74
C ASP A 129 28.20 12.71 -22.21
N GLY A 130 28.80 13.55 -21.36
CA GLY A 130 28.14 14.70 -20.72
C GLY A 130 27.07 14.34 -19.68
N LYS A 131 26.86 13.05 -19.38
CA LYS A 131 25.85 12.56 -18.45
C LYS A 131 26.48 12.03 -17.16
N LYS A 132 26.04 12.56 -16.02
CA LYS A 132 26.50 12.14 -14.69
C LYS A 132 25.74 10.89 -14.21
N TYR A 133 26.50 9.85 -13.86
CA TYR A 133 26.02 8.61 -13.28
C TYR A 133 26.49 8.47 -11.84
N TYR A 134 25.62 7.93 -10.99
CA TYR A 134 25.85 7.62 -9.59
C TYR A 134 25.93 6.10 -9.42
N TYR A 135 26.98 5.64 -8.75
CA TYR A 135 27.26 4.25 -8.44
C TYR A 135 27.15 4.05 -6.93
N TYR A 136 26.00 3.59 -6.46
CA TYR A 136 25.73 3.38 -5.04
C TYR A 136 26.12 1.98 -4.56
N ASP A 137 26.68 1.89 -3.35
CA ASP A 137 26.77 0.68 -2.51
C ASP A 137 25.81 0.85 -1.33
N PHE A 138 24.60 0.31 -1.44
CA PHE A 138 23.63 0.29 -0.34
C PHE A 138 23.81 -0.96 0.52
N ARG A 139 23.90 -0.75 1.84
CA ARG A 139 23.98 -1.81 2.85
C ARG A 139 22.76 -1.72 3.76
N LEU A 140 21.82 -2.63 3.56
CA LEU A 140 20.59 -2.73 4.35
C LEU A 140 20.83 -3.64 5.55
N ASN A 141 20.40 -3.20 6.73
CA ASN A 141 20.31 -4.02 7.93
C ASN A 141 18.83 -4.21 8.29
N ILE A 142 18.36 -5.46 8.34
CA ILE A 142 16.98 -5.81 8.67
C ILE A 142 17.00 -6.74 9.88
N LYS A 143 16.27 -6.36 10.94
CA LYS A 143 15.98 -7.26 12.06
C LYS A 143 14.58 -7.81 11.89
N TYR A 144 14.43 -9.12 11.99
CA TYR A 144 13.14 -9.80 11.84
C TYR A 144 12.52 -10.10 13.21
N ARG A 145 11.19 -10.15 13.28
CA ARG A 145 10.44 -10.54 14.48
C ARG A 145 10.38 -12.06 14.69
N ILE A 146 10.67 -12.82 13.64
CA ILE A 146 10.67 -14.28 13.62
C ILE A 146 11.87 -14.80 12.83
N THR A 147 12.32 -16.00 13.17
CA THR A 147 13.36 -16.71 12.41
C THR A 147 12.78 -17.32 11.13
N LEU A 148 13.63 -17.69 10.17
CA LEU A 148 13.19 -18.40 8.96
C LEU A 148 12.57 -19.76 9.31
N LYS A 149 13.08 -20.44 10.35
CA LYS A 149 12.49 -21.69 10.87
C LYS A 149 11.06 -21.48 11.37
N GLN A 150 10.83 -20.43 12.15
CA GLN A 150 9.49 -20.06 12.63
C GLN A 150 8.56 -19.69 11.46
N GLN A 151 9.05 -18.97 10.46
CA GLN A 151 8.28 -18.68 9.24
C GLN A 151 7.82 -19.96 8.55
N ASN A 152 8.73 -20.92 8.33
CA ASN A 152 8.40 -22.20 7.72
C ASN A 152 7.41 -23.02 8.56
N GLN A 153 7.46 -22.93 9.89
CA GLN A 153 6.46 -23.55 10.78
C GLN A 153 5.08 -22.92 10.58
N VAL A 154 5.00 -21.58 10.51
CA VAL A 154 3.73 -20.88 10.21
C VAL A 154 3.18 -21.32 8.86
N ASP A 155 4.01 -21.39 7.82
CA ASP A 155 3.60 -21.81 6.47
C ASP A 155 2.97 -23.20 6.47
N LYS A 156 3.65 -24.18 7.07
CA LYS A 156 3.17 -25.56 7.18
C LYS A 156 1.86 -25.62 7.96
N ARG A 157 1.76 -24.88 9.07
CA ARG A 157 0.59 -24.92 9.95
C ARG A 157 -0.63 -24.24 9.32
N VAL A 158 -0.45 -23.11 8.64
CA VAL A 158 -1.51 -22.44 7.87
C VAL A 158 -2.06 -23.36 6.78
N LYS A 159 -1.19 -24.00 5.98
CA LYS A 159 -1.60 -24.97 4.95
C LYS A 159 -2.37 -26.14 5.55
N SER A 160 -1.90 -26.69 6.67
CA SER A 160 -2.61 -27.75 7.41
C SER A 160 -4.01 -27.33 7.85
N ILE A 161 -4.17 -26.12 8.40
CA ILE A 161 -5.48 -25.61 8.83
C ILE A 161 -6.39 -25.36 7.64
N ILE A 162 -5.89 -24.78 6.55
CA ILE A 162 -6.68 -24.58 5.32
C ILE A 162 -7.27 -25.91 4.82
N LYS A 163 -6.48 -27.01 4.83
CA LYS A 163 -6.99 -28.35 4.50
C LYS A 163 -8.12 -28.77 5.44
N LYS A 164 -7.98 -28.54 6.76
CA LYS A 164 -9.00 -28.85 7.77
C LYS A 164 -10.28 -28.00 7.64
N LEU A 165 -10.20 -26.81 7.04
CA LEU A 165 -11.38 -25.98 6.77
C LEU A 165 -12.31 -26.57 5.68
N LYS A 166 -11.89 -27.65 4.98
CA LYS A 166 -12.67 -28.39 3.98
C LYS A 166 -13.27 -27.47 2.90
N LEU A 167 -12.50 -26.49 2.44
CA LEU A 167 -12.91 -25.55 1.39
C LEU A 167 -12.85 -26.26 0.03
N LYS A 168 -13.92 -26.11 -0.78
CA LYS A 168 -14.01 -26.68 -2.13
C LYS A 168 -13.52 -25.65 -3.16
N LYS A 169 -13.17 -26.09 -4.37
CA LYS A 169 -12.72 -25.22 -5.48
C LYS A 169 -13.70 -24.06 -5.76
N LYS A 170 -15.01 -24.31 -5.68
CA LYS A 170 -16.09 -23.32 -5.90
C LYS A 170 -16.52 -22.57 -4.63
N THR A 171 -15.79 -22.65 -3.52
CA THR A 171 -16.15 -21.91 -2.30
C THR A 171 -16.01 -20.40 -2.55
N SER A 172 -17.08 -19.65 -2.27
CA SER A 172 -17.11 -18.20 -2.45
C SER A 172 -16.13 -17.47 -1.52
N ASP A 173 -15.67 -16.29 -1.94
CA ASP A 173 -14.78 -15.43 -1.15
C ASP A 173 -15.35 -15.18 0.25
N TYR A 174 -16.64 -14.88 0.37
CA TYR A 174 -17.30 -14.71 1.66
C TYR A 174 -17.13 -15.93 2.58
N LYS A 175 -17.39 -17.15 2.06
CA LYS A 175 -17.28 -18.38 2.85
C LYS A 175 -15.83 -18.65 3.26
N LYS A 176 -14.86 -18.38 2.37
CA LYS A 176 -13.42 -18.47 2.69
C LYS A 176 -13.07 -17.51 3.83
N VAL A 177 -13.44 -16.23 3.69
CA VAL A 177 -13.16 -15.20 4.70
C VAL A 177 -13.81 -15.53 6.04
N LYS A 178 -15.09 -15.93 6.05
CA LYS A 178 -15.82 -16.30 7.27
C LYS A 178 -15.16 -17.47 8.00
N LYS A 179 -14.80 -18.55 7.31
CA LYS A 179 -14.18 -19.73 7.93
C LYS A 179 -12.82 -19.40 8.57
N VAL A 180 -12.00 -18.59 7.91
CA VAL A 180 -10.73 -18.11 8.47
C VAL A 180 -10.95 -17.20 9.66
N TYR A 181 -11.87 -16.24 9.53
CA TYR A 181 -12.18 -15.29 10.60
C TYR A 181 -12.67 -15.99 11.87
N ASP A 182 -13.59 -16.95 11.71
CA ASP A 182 -14.09 -17.79 12.79
C ASP A 182 -12.98 -18.56 13.48
N TYR A 183 -12.09 -19.17 12.69
CA TYR A 183 -10.94 -19.89 13.23
C TYR A 183 -10.06 -18.96 14.08
N ILE A 184 -9.69 -17.78 13.57
CA ILE A 184 -8.83 -16.84 14.29
C ILE A 184 -9.50 -16.36 15.57
N CYS A 185 -10.75 -15.87 15.49
CA CYS A 185 -11.46 -15.33 16.65
C CYS A 185 -11.69 -16.37 17.76
N LYS A 186 -11.81 -17.66 17.41
CA LYS A 186 -11.96 -18.74 18.38
C LYS A 186 -10.63 -19.27 18.92
N SER A 187 -9.53 -19.12 18.18
CA SER A 187 -8.27 -19.81 18.48
C SER A 187 -7.21 -18.91 19.11
N VAL A 188 -7.42 -17.60 19.15
CA VAL A 188 -6.40 -16.65 19.61
C VAL A 188 -7.01 -15.76 20.69
N THR A 189 -6.27 -15.57 21.78
CA THR A 189 -6.59 -14.64 22.88
C THR A 189 -5.70 -13.40 22.81
N TYR A 190 -6.17 -12.29 23.38
CA TYR A 190 -5.39 -11.05 23.35
C TYR A 190 -4.25 -11.11 24.37
N ALA A 191 -3.06 -10.73 23.93
CA ALA A 191 -1.88 -10.79 24.78
C ALA A 191 -1.91 -9.75 25.90
N LYS A 192 -1.75 -10.20 27.15
CA LYS A 192 -1.64 -9.30 28.32
C LYS A 192 -0.21 -8.82 28.55
N ASN A 193 0.79 -9.65 28.22
CA ASN A 193 2.20 -9.32 28.37
C ASN A 193 2.90 -9.33 27.00
N THR A 194 3.46 -8.18 26.61
CA THR A 194 4.13 -8.02 25.32
C THR A 194 5.64 -7.78 25.42
N SER A 195 6.22 -7.94 26.62
CA SER A 195 7.64 -7.68 26.89
C SER A 195 8.59 -8.39 25.93
N LYS A 196 8.28 -9.63 25.55
CA LYS A 196 9.09 -10.45 24.64
C LYS A 196 8.93 -10.10 23.16
N GLY A 197 7.95 -9.26 22.79
CA GLY A 197 7.73 -8.80 21.41
C GLY A 197 7.31 -9.86 20.37
N ILE A 198 7.23 -11.14 20.76
CA ILE A 198 6.81 -12.25 19.87
C ILE A 198 5.31 -12.21 19.57
N ASN A 199 4.49 -11.65 20.48
CA ASN A 199 3.02 -11.53 20.36
C ASN A 199 2.58 -10.63 19.18
N TYR A 200 3.51 -9.93 18.53
CA TYR A 200 3.29 -9.17 17.29
C TYR A 200 3.42 -10.02 16.02
N THR A 201 3.35 -11.35 16.11
CA THR A 201 3.65 -12.25 15.00
C THR A 201 2.52 -13.24 14.76
N ALA A 202 2.36 -13.68 13.51
CA ALA A 202 1.46 -14.79 13.20
C ALA A 202 1.91 -16.09 13.88
N TYR A 203 3.21 -16.24 14.18
CA TYR A 203 3.74 -17.38 14.92
C TYR A 203 3.13 -17.44 16.33
N ALA A 204 3.19 -16.36 17.10
CA ALA A 204 2.58 -16.32 18.44
C ALA A 204 1.06 -16.56 18.38
N ALA A 205 0.36 -15.90 17.46
CA ALA A 205 -1.07 -16.12 17.27
C ALA A 205 -1.40 -17.60 17.00
N LEU A 206 -0.57 -18.29 16.21
CA LEU A 206 -0.86 -19.65 15.76
C LEU A 206 -0.44 -20.74 16.75
N PHE A 207 0.73 -20.59 17.37
CA PHE A 207 1.36 -21.58 18.24
C PHE A 207 1.15 -21.28 19.72
N ASN A 208 1.37 -20.03 20.14
CA ASN A 208 1.17 -19.63 21.54
C ASN A 208 -0.30 -19.35 21.85
N LYS A 209 -1.16 -19.26 20.82
CA LYS A 209 -2.59 -18.93 20.93
C LYS A 209 -2.86 -17.55 21.54
N GLU A 210 -1.86 -16.69 21.57
CA GLU A 210 -1.91 -15.38 22.20
C GLU A 210 -1.14 -14.36 21.34
N ALA A 211 -1.77 -13.22 21.03
CA ALA A 211 -1.16 -12.17 20.20
C ALA A 211 -1.75 -10.79 20.49
N VAL A 212 -1.10 -9.73 20.00
CA VAL A 212 -1.72 -8.40 19.87
C VAL A 212 -2.23 -8.18 18.44
N CYS A 213 -2.92 -7.06 18.20
CA CYS A 213 -3.60 -6.74 16.94
C CYS A 213 -2.78 -7.02 15.66
N GLN A 214 -1.47 -6.73 15.68
CA GLN A 214 -0.57 -7.06 14.57
C GLN A 214 -0.46 -8.57 14.30
N GLY A 215 -0.34 -9.42 15.33
CA GLY A 215 -0.25 -10.87 15.16
C GLY A 215 -1.53 -11.48 14.59
N TYR A 216 -2.69 -10.99 15.03
CA TYR A 216 -4.00 -11.32 14.44
C TYR A 216 -4.05 -10.94 12.96
N ALA A 217 -3.70 -9.69 12.64
CA ALA A 217 -3.78 -9.18 11.29
C ALA A 217 -2.83 -9.93 10.33
N LEU A 218 -1.60 -10.25 10.79
CA LEU A 218 -0.64 -11.06 10.05
C LEU A 218 -1.14 -12.47 9.77
N LEU A 219 -1.75 -13.12 10.78
CA LEU A 219 -2.32 -14.45 10.60
C LEU A 219 -3.48 -14.43 9.59
N ALA A 220 -4.39 -13.47 9.70
CA ALA A 220 -5.48 -13.27 8.75
C ALA A 220 -4.96 -13.03 7.33
N TYR A 221 -3.99 -12.13 7.16
CA TYR A 221 -3.36 -11.85 5.87
C TYR A 221 -2.82 -13.13 5.23
N LYS A 222 -2.11 -13.94 6.03
CA LYS A 222 -1.47 -15.16 5.55
C LYS A 222 -2.49 -16.19 5.08
N PHE A 223 -3.54 -16.43 5.86
CA PHE A 223 -4.65 -17.29 5.44
C PHE A 223 -5.31 -16.80 4.15
N PHE A 224 -5.62 -15.50 4.05
CA PHE A 224 -6.30 -14.97 2.87
C PHE A 224 -5.44 -15.07 1.61
N LYS A 225 -4.14 -14.75 1.69
CA LYS A 225 -3.23 -14.90 0.56
C LYS A 225 -3.11 -16.36 0.10
N GLU A 226 -2.96 -17.30 1.02
CA GLU A 226 -2.92 -18.75 0.69
C GLU A 226 -4.24 -19.26 0.07
N LEU A 227 -5.36 -18.58 0.34
CA LEU A 227 -6.67 -18.87 -0.26
C LEU A 227 -6.93 -18.12 -1.58
N GLY A 228 -5.94 -17.41 -2.08
CA GLY A 228 -6.00 -16.63 -3.33
C GLY A 228 -6.81 -15.34 -3.21
N LEU A 229 -7.05 -14.84 -1.99
CA LEU A 229 -7.79 -13.61 -1.76
C LEU A 229 -6.85 -12.40 -1.72
N GLU A 230 -7.28 -11.30 -2.31
CA GLU A 230 -6.60 -10.02 -2.18
C GLU A 230 -6.86 -9.43 -0.78
N THR A 231 -5.80 -9.05 -0.08
CA THR A 231 -5.87 -8.51 1.29
C THR A 231 -4.70 -7.56 1.52
N ARG A 232 -4.90 -6.57 2.41
CA ARG A 232 -3.86 -5.64 2.87
C ARG A 232 -3.89 -5.53 4.39
N LEU A 233 -2.73 -5.29 5.01
CA LEU A 233 -2.63 -4.88 6.41
C LEU A 233 -2.76 -3.36 6.49
N ILE A 234 -3.62 -2.89 7.38
CA ILE A 234 -3.96 -1.48 7.54
C ILE A 234 -3.54 -1.02 8.93
N PRO A 235 -2.52 -0.14 9.03
CA PRO A 235 -2.17 0.51 10.28
C PRO A 235 -3.01 1.78 10.46
N GLY A 236 -3.31 2.08 11.71
CA GLY A 236 -4.18 3.19 12.05
C GLY A 236 -4.34 3.36 13.55
N TYR A 237 -5.47 3.92 13.91
CA TYR A 237 -5.93 4.02 15.28
C TYR A 237 -7.26 3.31 15.43
N SER A 238 -7.48 2.63 16.54
CA SER A 238 -8.78 2.20 17.02
C SER A 238 -9.02 2.78 18.40
N SER A 239 -10.13 3.48 18.63
CA SER A 239 -10.42 4.15 19.91
C SER A 239 -9.23 5.02 20.38
N ASN A 240 -8.64 5.78 19.46
CA ASN A 240 -7.45 6.63 19.65
C ASN A 240 -6.14 5.91 20.02
N GLN A 241 -6.12 4.58 20.06
CA GLN A 241 -4.91 3.80 20.30
C GLN A 241 -4.36 3.24 19.00
N LEU A 242 -3.04 3.12 18.93
CA LEU A 242 -2.38 2.55 17.76
C LEU A 242 -2.83 1.11 17.52
N HIS A 243 -3.30 0.84 16.31
CA HIS A 243 -3.96 -0.41 15.97
C HIS A 243 -3.64 -0.88 14.54
N GLY A 244 -3.81 -2.18 14.31
CA GLY A 244 -3.60 -2.81 13.01
C GLY A 244 -4.69 -3.84 12.70
N TRP A 245 -5.23 -3.81 11.49
CA TRP A 245 -6.29 -4.71 11.04
C TRP A 245 -6.15 -5.03 9.53
N ASN A 246 -7.13 -5.67 8.91
CA ASN A 246 -7.08 -6.02 7.48
C ASN A 246 -8.19 -5.35 6.67
N ILE A 247 -7.91 -5.11 5.39
CA ILE A 247 -8.96 -5.12 4.37
C ILE A 247 -8.83 -6.37 3.51
N VAL A 248 -9.95 -6.95 3.12
CA VAL A 248 -10.02 -8.13 2.24
C VAL A 248 -11.04 -7.91 1.15
N LYS A 249 -10.72 -8.34 -0.07
CA LYS A 249 -11.63 -8.26 -1.22
C LYS A 249 -12.63 -9.40 -1.18
N VAL A 250 -13.91 -9.06 -1.30
CA VAL A 250 -15.01 -10.02 -1.45
C VAL A 250 -15.83 -9.60 -2.65
N GLY A 251 -15.81 -10.40 -3.72
CA GLY A 251 -16.36 -10.00 -5.01
C GLY A 251 -15.64 -8.77 -5.57
N LYS A 252 -16.38 -7.69 -5.82
CA LYS A 252 -15.83 -6.48 -6.48
C LYS A 252 -15.17 -5.48 -5.52
N TYR A 253 -15.40 -5.58 -4.22
CA TYR A 253 -15.04 -4.53 -3.27
C TYR A 253 -14.22 -5.05 -2.09
N TYR A 254 -13.44 -4.14 -1.52
CA TYR A 254 -12.71 -4.36 -0.27
C TYR A 254 -13.57 -4.00 0.94
N TYR A 255 -13.44 -4.81 1.99
CA TYR A 255 -14.13 -4.66 3.27
C TYR A 255 -13.09 -4.65 4.39
N ASN A 256 -13.31 -3.82 5.42
CA ASN A 256 -12.54 -3.88 6.64
C ASN A 256 -12.96 -5.09 7.46
N ILE A 257 -11.99 -5.73 8.10
CA ILE A 257 -12.20 -6.74 9.13
C ILE A 257 -11.23 -6.49 10.28
N ASP A 258 -11.64 -6.80 11.51
CA ASP A 258 -10.75 -6.79 12.65
C ASP A 258 -11.02 -7.96 13.59
N SER A 259 -10.27 -9.03 13.36
CA SER A 259 -10.36 -10.26 14.15
C SER A 259 -9.91 -10.07 15.60
N THR A 260 -9.21 -8.98 15.94
CA THR A 260 -8.72 -8.71 17.29
C THR A 260 -9.88 -8.35 18.21
N TRP A 261 -10.62 -7.28 17.87
CA TRP A 261 -11.78 -6.86 18.67
C TRP A 261 -12.88 -7.91 18.66
N ASP A 262 -13.14 -8.54 17.50
CA ASP A 262 -14.18 -9.57 17.41
C ASP A 262 -13.80 -10.87 18.14
N ALA A 263 -12.51 -11.19 18.32
CA ALA A 263 -12.08 -12.31 19.17
C ALA A 263 -12.43 -12.03 20.64
N THR A 264 -12.09 -10.84 21.15
CA THR A 264 -12.44 -10.41 22.50
C THR A 264 -13.95 -10.38 22.70
N TYR A 265 -14.72 -9.88 21.72
CA TYR A 265 -16.18 -9.87 21.82
C TYR A 265 -16.77 -11.27 21.86
N LEU A 266 -16.28 -12.18 21.01
CA LEU A 266 -16.73 -13.56 21.01
C LEU A 266 -16.44 -14.28 22.33
N GLN A 267 -15.28 -14.02 22.95
CA GLN A 267 -14.91 -14.56 24.27
C GLN A 267 -15.82 -14.06 25.39
N ASN A 268 -16.46 -12.90 25.21
CA ASN A 268 -17.44 -12.33 26.12
C ASN A 268 -18.90 -12.61 25.64
N ASN A 269 -19.10 -13.63 24.81
CA ASN A 269 -20.42 -14.04 24.27
C ASN A 269 -21.16 -12.99 23.43
N TYR A 270 -20.45 -12.02 22.85
CA TYR A 270 -21.02 -11.05 21.91
C TYR A 270 -20.88 -11.48 20.45
N LYS A 271 -21.74 -10.94 19.58
CA LYS A 271 -21.67 -11.12 18.12
C LYS A 271 -20.54 -10.27 17.50
N TYR A 272 -20.13 -10.60 16.28
CA TYR A 272 -19.14 -9.81 15.54
C TYR A 272 -19.62 -8.39 15.20
N HIS A 273 -18.82 -7.40 15.59
CA HIS A 273 -19.06 -5.99 15.32
C HIS A 273 -18.11 -5.45 14.23
N TYR A 274 -17.02 -6.15 13.92
CA TYR A 274 -15.99 -5.66 13.00
C TYR A 274 -15.80 -6.54 11.76
N PHE A 275 -16.59 -7.60 11.59
CA PHE A 275 -16.58 -8.46 10.42
C PHE A 275 -17.21 -7.81 9.17
N LEU A 276 -16.45 -7.82 8.06
CA LEU A 276 -16.80 -7.36 6.71
C LEU A 276 -17.56 -6.02 6.65
N LYS A 277 -16.98 -4.98 7.27
CA LYS A 277 -17.53 -3.62 7.26
C LYS A 277 -17.08 -2.83 6.03
N GLY A 278 -17.92 -1.89 5.58
CA GLY A 278 -17.58 -0.98 4.48
C GLY A 278 -16.51 0.05 4.86
N ASP A 279 -16.40 1.15 4.10
CA ASP A 279 -15.42 2.21 4.36
C ASP A 279 -15.64 2.90 5.71
N LYS A 280 -16.90 2.99 6.15
CA LYS A 280 -17.22 3.41 7.51
C LYS A 280 -16.90 2.25 8.46
N PHE A 281 -15.84 2.42 9.23
CA PHE A 281 -15.37 1.43 10.20
C PHE A 281 -15.31 2.08 11.58
N LYS A 282 -16.31 1.79 12.43
CA LYS A 282 -16.55 2.48 13.70
C LYS A 282 -15.29 2.45 14.58
N ASN A 283 -14.94 3.58 15.17
CA ASN A 283 -13.76 3.81 16.00
C ASN A 283 -12.40 3.61 15.32
N HIS A 284 -12.35 3.25 14.03
CA HIS A 284 -11.12 2.99 13.29
C HIS A 284 -10.77 4.14 12.34
N LYS A 285 -9.51 4.57 12.40
CA LYS A 285 -8.95 5.63 11.55
C LYS A 285 -7.63 5.17 10.94
N ARG A 286 -7.62 4.94 9.63
CA ARG A 286 -6.40 4.60 8.87
C ARG A 286 -5.38 5.74 8.94
N PHE A 287 -4.09 5.39 8.91
CA PHE A 287 -3.03 6.38 8.69
C PHE A 287 -3.19 7.11 7.34
N LYS A 288 -2.63 8.33 7.24
CA LYS A 288 -2.79 9.24 6.08
C LYS A 288 -2.44 8.56 4.75
N GLN A 289 -1.36 7.77 4.71
CA GLN A 289 -0.91 7.06 3.52
C GLN A 289 -1.89 5.97 3.02
N TYR A 290 -2.79 5.49 3.87
CA TYR A 290 -3.87 4.54 3.52
C TYR A 290 -5.22 5.26 3.29
N LYS A 291 -5.17 6.57 3.02
CA LYS A 291 -6.33 7.40 2.70
C LYS A 291 -6.16 8.21 1.41
N THR A 292 -5.09 7.98 0.65
CA THR A 292 -4.79 8.72 -0.58
C THR A 292 -5.72 8.32 -1.73
N ASP A 293 -5.79 9.16 -2.76
CA ASP A 293 -6.56 8.86 -3.97
C ASP A 293 -6.05 7.58 -4.65
N THR A 294 -4.73 7.37 -4.70
CA THR A 294 -4.13 6.12 -5.20
C THR A 294 -4.57 4.91 -4.39
N PHE A 295 -4.67 5.02 -3.05
CA PHE A 295 -5.14 3.92 -2.21
C PHE A 295 -6.59 3.57 -2.52
N TYR A 296 -7.50 4.55 -2.54
CA TYR A 296 -8.92 4.30 -2.83
C TYR A 296 -9.20 3.93 -4.30
N GLY A 297 -8.33 4.32 -5.23
CA GLY A 297 -8.42 3.92 -6.63
C GLY A 297 -7.88 2.51 -6.88
N LYS A 298 -6.90 2.05 -6.09
CA LYS A 298 -6.39 0.66 -6.17
C LYS A 298 -7.24 -0.32 -5.36
N TYR A 299 -7.67 0.05 -4.16
CA TYR A 299 -8.45 -0.80 -3.24
C TYR A 299 -9.87 -0.24 -3.12
N LEU A 300 -10.72 -0.63 -4.06
CA LEU A 300 -12.10 -0.13 -4.16
C LEU A 300 -12.94 -0.55 -2.95
N MET A 301 -13.00 0.30 -1.93
CA MET A 301 -13.75 0.04 -0.70
C MET A 301 -15.27 0.00 -0.92
N ALA A 302 -15.95 -0.94 -0.26
CA ALA A 302 -17.41 -0.99 -0.20
C ALA A 302 -17.97 0.20 0.62
N ALA A 303 -19.18 0.65 0.30
CA ALA A 303 -19.86 1.70 1.04
C ALA A 303 -20.39 1.20 2.39
N ASN A 304 -21.02 0.02 2.39
CA ASN A 304 -21.72 -0.57 3.52
C ASN A 304 -21.12 -1.93 3.89
N ALA A 305 -21.57 -2.51 5.00
CA ALA A 305 -21.19 -3.86 5.40
C ALA A 305 -21.64 -4.89 4.36
N TYR A 306 -20.93 -6.01 4.28
CA TYR A 306 -21.32 -7.11 3.41
C TYR A 306 -22.66 -7.69 3.87
N GLY A 307 -23.57 -7.98 2.92
CA GLY A 307 -24.89 -8.54 3.20
C GLY A 307 -25.96 -7.53 3.61
N SER A 308 -25.64 -6.25 3.83
CA SER A 308 -26.62 -5.22 4.20
C SER A 308 -27.40 -4.66 2.97
N GLY A 309 -27.65 -5.50 1.96
CA GLY A 309 -28.26 -5.13 0.67
C GLY A 309 -27.27 -5.14 -0.51
N LYS A 310 -27.66 -4.50 -1.63
CA LYS A 310 -26.87 -4.49 -2.87
C LYS A 310 -25.49 -3.88 -2.64
N ALA A 311 -24.45 -4.63 -3.00
CA ALA A 311 -23.07 -4.18 -2.89
C ALA A 311 -22.85 -2.90 -3.69
N LYS A 312 -22.31 -1.87 -3.04
CA LYS A 312 -22.04 -0.54 -3.63
C LYS A 312 -20.64 -0.09 -3.24
N MET A 313 -19.96 0.56 -4.17
CA MET A 313 -18.68 1.23 -3.94
C MET A 313 -18.85 2.52 -3.12
N CYS A 314 -17.92 2.82 -2.22
CA CYS A 314 -17.99 4.05 -1.42
C CYS A 314 -17.71 5.32 -2.26
N LYS A 315 -18.16 6.49 -1.77
CA LYS A 315 -18.02 7.78 -2.49
C LYS A 315 -16.56 8.09 -2.85
N LYS A 316 -15.59 7.79 -1.97
CA LYS A 316 -14.17 8.05 -2.22
C LYS A 316 -13.64 7.16 -3.35
N SER A 317 -13.88 5.85 -3.27
CA SER A 317 -13.49 4.91 -4.32
C SER A 317 -14.12 5.24 -5.67
N GLN A 318 -15.38 5.70 -5.72
CA GLN A 318 -16.01 6.18 -6.97
C GLN A 318 -15.24 7.32 -7.64
N ILE A 319 -14.77 8.26 -6.83
CA ILE A 319 -14.00 9.43 -7.30
C ILE A 319 -12.62 8.98 -7.78
N CYS A 320 -11.96 8.11 -6.99
CA CYS A 320 -10.59 7.69 -7.24
C CYS A 320 -10.46 6.65 -8.36
N GLU A 321 -11.42 5.74 -8.52
CA GLU A 321 -11.47 4.78 -9.63
C GLU A 321 -11.42 5.50 -10.98
N TYR A 322 -12.21 6.56 -11.14
CA TYR A 322 -12.20 7.36 -12.35
C TYR A 322 -10.85 8.05 -12.55
N ALA A 323 -10.31 8.69 -11.50
CA ALA A 323 -9.04 9.40 -11.58
C ALA A 323 -7.87 8.49 -11.96
N MET A 324 -7.92 7.22 -11.57
CA MET A 324 -6.89 6.23 -11.87
C MET A 324 -6.98 5.62 -13.27
N LYS A 325 -8.05 5.88 -14.04
CA LYS A 325 -8.14 5.39 -15.42
C LYS A 325 -7.01 5.97 -16.26
N GLN A 326 -6.47 5.16 -17.15
CA GLN A 326 -5.50 5.54 -18.18
C GLN A 326 -5.96 4.83 -19.45
N GLY A 327 -6.06 5.56 -20.54
CA GLY A 327 -6.56 5.03 -21.80
C GLY A 327 -5.48 5.00 -22.86
N LYS A 328 -5.79 4.36 -23.98
CA LYS A 328 -4.87 4.21 -25.11
C LYS A 328 -5.39 4.95 -26.35
N VAL A 329 -4.47 5.59 -27.06
CA VAL A 329 -4.72 6.04 -28.44
C VAL A 329 -4.75 4.80 -29.32
N LEU A 330 -5.80 4.66 -30.13
CA LEU A 330 -6.05 3.48 -30.95
C LEU A 330 -5.47 3.62 -32.35
N SER A 331 -5.67 4.77 -32.99
CA SER A 331 -5.19 5.05 -34.34
C SER A 331 -5.15 6.55 -34.63
N PHE A 332 -4.41 6.90 -35.68
CA PHE A 332 -4.41 8.22 -36.29
C PHE A 332 -4.44 8.04 -37.82
N THR A 333 -5.45 8.59 -38.48
CA THR A 333 -5.69 8.47 -39.93
C THR A 333 -6.44 9.70 -40.40
N ASP A 334 -6.05 10.29 -41.55
CA ASP A 334 -6.68 11.49 -42.13
C ASP A 334 -6.87 12.63 -41.11
N ASN A 335 -5.78 12.95 -40.41
CA ASN A 335 -5.73 13.91 -39.30
C ASN A 335 -6.67 13.64 -38.11
N THR A 336 -7.36 12.49 -38.11
CA THR A 336 -8.28 12.07 -37.06
C THR A 336 -7.60 11.15 -36.07
N LEU A 337 -7.54 11.57 -34.81
CA LEU A 337 -7.14 10.74 -33.68
C LEU A 337 -8.33 9.96 -33.13
N LYS A 338 -8.21 8.64 -33.04
CA LYS A 338 -9.18 7.76 -32.36
C LYS A 338 -8.58 7.18 -31.08
N PHE A 339 -9.35 7.19 -29.99
CA PHE A 339 -8.88 6.69 -28.70
C PHE A 339 -9.98 5.98 -27.90
N GLU A 340 -9.60 5.31 -26.81
CA GLU A 340 -10.54 4.57 -25.96
C GLU A 340 -11.43 5.51 -25.11
N LYS A 341 -12.74 5.20 -25.04
CA LYS A 341 -13.64 5.86 -24.08
C LYS A 341 -13.37 5.35 -22.66
N LEU A 342 -12.96 6.24 -21.77
CA LEU A 342 -12.68 5.93 -20.37
C LEU A 342 -13.95 5.81 -19.51
N ALA A 343 -14.99 6.61 -19.78
CA ALA A 343 -16.30 6.47 -19.14
C ALA A 343 -17.41 7.17 -19.93
N LYS A 344 -18.67 6.79 -19.66
CA LYS A 344 -19.86 7.50 -20.14
C LYS A 344 -19.87 8.94 -19.60
N LYS A 345 -20.30 9.90 -20.42
CA LYS A 345 -20.43 11.34 -20.07
C LYS A 345 -19.10 11.96 -19.58
N SER A 346 -17.99 11.58 -20.19
CA SER A 346 -16.69 12.22 -19.99
C SER A 346 -16.42 13.21 -21.12
N LYS A 347 -15.84 14.36 -20.78
CA LYS A 347 -15.21 15.28 -21.75
C LYS A 347 -13.74 14.92 -21.83
N TYR A 348 -13.20 14.75 -23.03
CA TYR A 348 -11.79 14.44 -23.25
C TYR A 348 -11.03 15.70 -23.64
N THR A 349 -9.80 15.77 -23.18
CA THR A 349 -8.80 16.76 -23.57
C THR A 349 -7.67 16.01 -24.23
N VAL A 350 -7.38 16.34 -25.48
CA VAL A 350 -6.24 15.83 -26.25
C VAL A 350 -5.24 16.97 -26.36
N GLU A 351 -3.99 16.65 -26.08
CA GLU A 351 -2.86 17.58 -26.14
C GLU A 351 -1.83 17.01 -27.11
N TYR A 352 -1.32 17.86 -28.00
CA TYR A 352 -0.36 17.48 -29.03
C TYR A 352 0.71 18.56 -29.21
N SER A 353 1.95 18.14 -29.43
CA SER A 353 3.11 19.03 -29.46
C SER A 353 4.28 18.39 -30.19
N VAL A 354 5.09 19.17 -30.90
CA VAL A 354 6.41 18.74 -31.42
C VAL A 354 7.43 18.55 -30.29
N ASN A 355 7.14 19.06 -29.09
CA ASN A 355 7.95 18.86 -27.89
C ASN A 355 7.39 17.72 -27.04
N LYS A 356 8.15 16.63 -26.87
CA LYS A 356 7.75 15.45 -26.06
C LYS A 356 7.37 15.76 -24.60
N LYS A 357 7.82 16.90 -24.05
CA LYS A 357 7.47 17.34 -22.69
C LYS A 357 6.21 18.21 -22.66
N PHE A 358 5.58 18.47 -23.81
CA PHE A 358 4.38 19.29 -23.97
C PHE A 358 4.53 20.69 -23.37
N LYS A 359 5.72 21.30 -23.52
CA LYS A 359 5.98 22.68 -23.05
C LYS A 359 5.27 23.74 -23.90
N SER A 360 5.10 23.45 -25.19
CA SER A 360 4.43 24.29 -26.19
C SER A 360 3.58 23.38 -27.08
N GLY A 361 2.29 23.26 -26.77
CA GLY A 361 1.41 22.31 -27.44
C GLY A 361 0.01 22.86 -27.64
N GLN A 362 -0.70 22.29 -28.60
CA GLN A 362 -2.10 22.59 -28.86
C GLN A 362 -2.98 21.66 -28.03
N THR A 363 -4.18 22.13 -27.71
CA THR A 363 -5.17 21.36 -26.96
C THR A 363 -6.52 21.41 -27.67
N VAL A 364 -7.13 20.25 -27.86
CA VAL A 364 -8.50 20.11 -28.37
C VAL A 364 -9.35 19.33 -27.37
N THR A 365 -10.65 19.63 -27.31
CA THR A 365 -11.58 18.92 -26.44
C THR A 365 -12.75 18.32 -27.20
N THR A 366 -13.19 17.14 -26.79
CA THR A 366 -14.33 16.44 -27.41
C THR A 366 -15.13 15.68 -26.35
N THR A 367 -16.41 15.42 -26.60
CA THR A 367 -17.22 14.48 -25.80
C THR A 367 -17.25 13.08 -26.43
N GLY A 368 -16.82 12.97 -27.69
CA GLY A 368 -16.63 11.72 -28.42
C GLY A 368 -15.30 11.05 -28.10
N ASN A 369 -14.91 10.10 -28.94
CA ASN A 369 -13.62 9.40 -28.85
C ASN A 369 -12.80 9.47 -30.14
N THR A 370 -13.20 10.40 -30.99
CA THR A 370 -12.51 10.81 -32.20
C THR A 370 -12.35 12.33 -32.13
N VAL A 371 -11.24 12.83 -32.63
CA VAL A 371 -11.01 14.27 -32.76
C VAL A 371 -10.08 14.54 -33.93
N GLN A 372 -10.41 15.54 -34.73
CA GLN A 372 -9.52 16.07 -35.77
C GLN A 372 -8.43 16.91 -35.11
N LEU A 373 -7.18 16.70 -35.52
CA LEU A 373 -6.03 17.52 -35.14
C LEU A 373 -5.74 18.48 -36.29
N ASN A 374 -5.67 19.77 -35.98
CA ASN A 374 -5.46 20.81 -36.99
C ASN A 374 -4.04 21.35 -36.89
N ASN A 375 -3.59 22.05 -37.94
CA ASN A 375 -2.30 22.73 -37.98
C ASN A 375 -1.12 21.78 -37.69
N LEU A 376 -1.18 20.58 -38.28
CA LEU A 376 -0.05 19.67 -38.32
C LEU A 376 0.79 20.04 -39.54
N GLU A 377 2.04 20.43 -39.29
CA GLU A 377 3.03 20.67 -40.33
C GLU A 377 3.52 19.32 -40.89
N ASN A 378 3.80 19.28 -42.19
CA ASN A 378 4.42 18.13 -42.84
C ASN A 378 5.88 17.97 -42.35
N ASP A 379 6.39 16.75 -42.38
CA ASP A 379 7.75 16.37 -41.96
C ASP A 379 8.06 16.69 -40.49
N LYS A 380 7.01 16.72 -39.64
CA LYS A 380 7.14 16.94 -38.20
C LYS A 380 6.65 15.73 -37.42
N VAL A 381 7.39 15.42 -36.35
CA VAL A 381 6.97 14.42 -35.36
C VAL A 381 6.16 15.10 -34.27
N TYR A 382 4.91 14.67 -34.11
CA TYR A 382 4.04 15.13 -33.03
C TYR A 382 3.90 14.07 -31.94
N TYR A 383 4.01 14.51 -30.70
CA TYR A 383 3.70 13.73 -29.51
C TYR A 383 2.28 14.06 -29.06
N VAL A 384 1.46 13.05 -28.86
CA VAL A 384 0.04 13.20 -28.51
C VAL A 384 -0.28 12.44 -27.24
N ARG A 385 -1.13 13.03 -26.38
CA ARG A 385 -1.72 12.35 -25.21
C ARG A 385 -3.13 12.84 -24.97
N TYR A 386 -3.94 12.03 -24.29
CA TYR A 386 -5.29 12.44 -23.92
C TYR A 386 -5.66 12.06 -22.48
N ARG A 387 -6.65 12.75 -21.92
CA ARG A 387 -7.26 12.40 -20.64
C ARG A 387 -8.75 12.74 -20.62
N GLY A 388 -9.50 12.00 -19.82
CA GLY A 388 -10.92 12.28 -19.56
C GLY A 388 -11.11 13.19 -18.37
N THR A 389 -12.17 13.99 -18.40
CA THR A 389 -12.65 14.86 -17.31
C THR A 389 -14.14 14.63 -17.08
N LYS A 390 -14.54 14.47 -15.81
CA LYS A 390 -15.94 14.25 -15.44
C LYS A 390 -16.24 14.79 -14.03
N LYS A 391 -17.46 15.31 -13.84
CA LYS A 391 -17.98 15.67 -12.50
C LYS A 391 -18.51 14.41 -11.82
N ILE A 392 -17.91 14.04 -10.68
CA ILE A 392 -18.31 12.89 -9.87
C ILE A 392 -18.64 13.37 -8.47
N LYS A 393 -19.91 13.22 -8.06
CA LYS A 393 -20.42 13.68 -6.76
C LYS A 393 -20.06 15.15 -6.46
N GLY A 394 -20.27 16.01 -7.45
CA GLY A 394 -20.03 17.45 -7.34
C GLY A 394 -18.59 17.90 -7.64
N LYS A 395 -17.60 16.99 -7.63
CA LYS A 395 -16.19 17.35 -7.87
C LYS A 395 -15.74 17.02 -9.28
N LEU A 396 -15.08 17.97 -9.94
CA LEU A 396 -14.42 17.73 -11.22
C LEU A 396 -13.19 16.84 -11.00
N ARG A 397 -13.10 15.74 -11.76
CA ARG A 397 -11.95 14.84 -11.73
C ARG A 397 -11.42 14.60 -13.13
N LYS A 398 -10.10 14.47 -13.21
CA LYS A 398 -9.34 14.15 -14.41
C LYS A 398 -8.76 12.75 -14.26
N THR A 399 -8.74 11.99 -15.33
CA THR A 399 -8.04 10.70 -15.40
C THR A 399 -6.53 10.95 -15.52
N ASN A 400 -5.72 9.90 -15.44
CA ASN A 400 -4.33 9.98 -15.89
C ASN A 400 -4.28 10.33 -17.38
N TRP A 401 -3.18 10.96 -17.79
CA TRP A 401 -2.83 11.05 -19.20
C TRP A 401 -2.58 9.66 -19.77
N SER A 402 -3.01 9.42 -21.00
CA SER A 402 -2.60 8.25 -21.78
C SER A 402 -1.08 8.17 -21.90
N ASP A 403 -0.59 7.00 -22.31
CA ASP A 403 0.76 6.95 -22.86
C ASP A 403 0.87 7.90 -24.06
N THR A 404 2.08 8.42 -24.27
CA THR A 404 2.36 9.30 -25.40
C THR A 404 2.33 8.48 -26.69
N PHE A 405 1.44 8.86 -27.59
CA PHE A 405 1.37 8.37 -28.96
C PHE A 405 2.23 9.28 -29.85
N VAL A 406 2.88 8.70 -30.86
CA VAL A 406 3.73 9.44 -31.80
C VAL A 406 3.03 9.44 -33.15
N ILE A 407 2.93 10.61 -33.75
CA ILE A 407 2.46 10.83 -35.11
C ILE A 407 3.66 11.29 -35.93
N GLU A 408 3.88 10.63 -37.04
CA GLU A 408 4.78 11.06 -38.11
C GLU A 408 3.85 11.58 -39.20
N ASN A 409 3.89 12.90 -39.46
CA ASN A 409 3.01 13.59 -40.39
C ASN A 409 3.80 14.16 -41.55
#